data_AF-A0A9Q0UV13-F1
#
_entry.id   AF-A0A9Q0UV13-F1
#
_cell.length_a   1.000
_cell.length_b   1.000
_cell.length_c   1.000
_cell.angle_alpha   90.00
_cell.angle_beta   90.00
_cell.angle_gamma   90.00
#
_symmetry.space_group_name_H-M   'P 1'
#
loop_
_entity.id
_entity.type
_entity.pdbx_description
1 polymer ?
#
loop_
_entity_poly.entity_id
_entity_poly.type
_entity_poly.pdbx_seq_one_letter_code
_entity_poly.pdbx_strand_id
1 'polypeptide(L)'
;MEAAFINNIGRYRRYKFDSIRDLLRVIRNKSHHYRELPQEIKELLGSHPEGFESYFSRRFPKLLIEVYRVISSLVSVLLPPKRHSRLQCNVMSPLNLFLS
;
A
#
# COMPACT_ATOMS: atom_id res chain seq x y z
N MET A 1 -14.99 -6.66 4.51
CA MET A 1 -14.62 -5.56 5.44
C MET A 1 -15.80 -5.37 6.37
N GLU A 2 -15.56 -5.19 7.66
CA GLU A 2 -16.61 -5.24 8.67
C GLU A 2 -17.48 -3.98 8.66
N ALA A 3 -18.78 -4.15 8.93
CA ALA A 3 -19.76 -3.06 8.87
C ALA A 3 -19.40 -1.91 9.82
N ALA A 4 -18.89 -2.21 11.02
CA ALA A 4 -18.42 -1.22 11.98
C ALA A 4 -17.32 -0.31 11.39
N PHE A 5 -16.36 -0.91 10.67
CA PHE A 5 -15.30 -0.15 9.99
C PHE A 5 -15.82 0.66 8.81
N ILE A 6 -16.71 0.08 7.99
CA ILE A 6 -17.35 0.77 6.86
C ILE A 6 -18.14 2.00 7.34
N ASN A 7 -18.92 1.85 8.40
CA ASN A 7 -19.65 2.95 9.02
C ASN A 7 -18.71 4.02 9.56
N ASN A 8 -17.56 3.63 10.14
CA ASN A 8 -16.56 4.57 10.65
C ASN A 8 -15.90 5.40 9.53
N ILE A 9 -15.56 4.79 8.39
CA ILE A 9 -14.93 5.51 7.25
C ILE A 9 -15.95 6.38 6.50
N GLY A 10 -17.21 5.92 6.40
CA GLY A 10 -18.28 6.61 5.67
C GLY A 10 -18.77 7.91 6.33
N ARG A 11 -18.52 8.10 7.63
CA ARG A 11 -18.94 9.31 8.38
C ARG A 11 -18.29 10.59 7.88
N TYR A 12 -17.02 10.55 7.52
CA TYR A 12 -16.25 11.76 7.17
C TYR A 12 -16.10 11.95 5.67
N ARG A 13 -16.15 10.87 4.89
CA ARG A 13 -15.93 10.92 3.45
C ARG A 13 -16.66 9.80 2.73
N ARG A 14 -17.24 10.12 1.57
CA ARG A 14 -17.80 9.12 0.66
C ARG A 14 -16.65 8.46 -0.10
N TYR A 15 -16.46 7.16 0.11
CA TYR A 15 -15.50 6.33 -0.61
C TYR A 15 -16.26 5.41 -1.56
N LYS A 16 -15.71 5.24 -2.76
CA LYS A 16 -16.17 4.24 -3.72
C LYS A 16 -15.52 2.90 -3.43
N PHE A 17 -16.32 1.89 -3.09
CA PHE A 17 -15.82 0.56 -2.69
C PHE A 17 -15.27 -0.27 -3.87
N ASP A 18 -15.59 0.12 -5.10
CA ASP A 18 -15.09 -0.44 -6.37
C ASP A 18 -13.78 0.23 -6.84
N SER A 19 -13.26 1.21 -6.10
CA SER A 19 -12.09 2.00 -6.50
C SER A 19 -10.85 1.69 -5.66
N ILE A 20 -9.81 1.13 -6.29
CA ILE A 20 -8.50 0.90 -5.66
C ILE A 20 -7.91 2.20 -5.12
N ARG A 21 -8.08 3.31 -5.85
CA ARG A 21 -7.65 4.64 -5.40
C ARG A 21 -8.29 5.02 -4.06
N ASP A 22 -9.58 4.79 -3.90
CA ASP A 22 -10.29 5.12 -2.67
C ASP A 22 -9.95 4.15 -1.54
N LEU A 23 -9.71 2.87 -1.84
CA LEU A 23 -9.16 1.92 -0.88
C LEU A 23 -7.81 2.40 -0.33
N LEU A 24 -6.88 2.81 -1.18
CA LEU A 24 -5.58 3.34 -0.75
C LEU A 24 -5.72 4.60 0.10
N ARG A 25 -6.69 5.46 -0.23
CA ARG A 25 -6.99 6.66 0.58
C ARG A 25 -7.51 6.27 1.96
N VAL A 26 -8.39 5.27 2.06
CA VAL A 26 -8.86 4.76 3.35
C VAL A 26 -7.69 4.23 4.17
N ILE A 27 -6.85 3.37 3.59
CA ILE A 27 -5.68 2.77 4.27
C ILE A 27 -4.76 3.87 4.79
N ARG A 28 -4.36 4.82 3.93
CA ARG A 28 -3.50 5.95 4.32
C ARG A 28 -4.12 6.77 5.45
N ASN A 29 -5.38 7.17 5.30
CA ASN A 29 -6.05 8.04 6.26
C ASN A 29 -6.21 7.35 7.62
N LYS A 30 -6.58 6.07 7.63
CA LYS A 30 -6.78 5.31 8.87
C LYS A 30 -5.47 4.91 9.54
N SER A 31 -4.41 4.70 8.77
CA SER A 31 -3.07 4.55 9.32
C SER A 31 -2.60 5.84 9.99
N HIS A 32 -2.78 6.99 9.34
CA HIS A 32 -2.34 8.29 9.88
C HIS A 32 -3.10 8.67 11.16
N HIS A 33 -4.42 8.48 11.16
CA HIS A 33 -5.29 8.78 12.31
C HIS A 33 -5.54 7.56 13.20
N TYR A 34 -4.65 6.56 13.19
CA TYR A 34 -4.85 5.31 13.95
C TYR A 34 -5.09 5.57 15.44
N ARG A 35 -4.39 6.55 16.02
CA ARG A 35 -4.53 6.93 17.45
C ARG A 35 -5.92 7.45 17.79
N GLU A 36 -6.59 8.11 16.86
CA GLU A 36 -7.93 8.70 17.02
C GLU A 36 -9.06 7.69 16.78
N LEU A 37 -8.73 6.45 16.38
CA LEU A 37 -9.75 5.44 16.12
C LEU A 37 -10.41 4.94 17.43
N PRO A 38 -11.72 4.65 17.39
CA PRO A 38 -12.40 3.97 18.48
C PRO A 38 -11.74 2.62 18.81
N GLN A 39 -11.81 2.21 20.07
CA GLN A 39 -11.18 0.99 20.57
C GLN A 39 -11.64 -0.28 19.82
N GLU A 40 -12.94 -0.41 19.56
CA GLU A 40 -13.53 -1.50 18.76
C GLU A 40 -12.88 -1.64 17.37
N ILE A 41 -12.56 -0.50 16.73
CA ILE A 41 -11.93 -0.49 15.42
C ILE A 41 -10.44 -0.84 15.52
N LYS A 42 -9.76 -0.43 16.60
CA LYS A 42 -8.36 -0.82 16.85
C LYS A 42 -8.23 -2.31 17.11
N GLU A 43 -9.15 -2.90 17.86
CA GLU A 43 -9.20 -4.35 18.09
C GLU A 43 -9.41 -5.13 16.81
N LEU A 44 -10.27 -4.61 15.93
CA LEU A 44 -10.51 -5.19 14.61
C LEU A 44 -9.27 -5.13 13.70
N LEU A 45 -8.59 -3.97 13.66
CA LEU A 45 -7.44 -3.74 12.79
C LEU A 45 -6.15 -4.36 13.33
N GLY A 46 -6.07 -4.60 14.63
CA GLY A 46 -4.86 -5.02 15.31
C GLY A 46 -3.89 -3.87 15.59
N SER A 47 -2.80 -4.17 16.31
CA SER A 47 -1.78 -3.19 16.68
C SER A 47 -1.15 -2.52 15.45
N HIS A 48 -0.78 -1.25 15.59
CA HIS A 48 -0.03 -0.53 14.56
C HIS A 48 1.48 -0.62 14.86
N PRO A 49 2.36 -0.93 13.90
CA PRO A 49 2.09 -1.08 12.46
C PRO A 49 1.66 -2.50 12.01
N GLU A 50 2.16 -3.55 12.66
CA GLU A 50 2.13 -4.92 12.13
C GLU A 50 0.73 -5.53 11.98
N GLY A 51 -0.13 -5.39 12.98
CA GLY A 51 -1.52 -5.87 12.93
C GLY A 51 -2.33 -5.17 11.85
N PHE A 52 -2.20 -3.84 11.76
CA PHE A 52 -2.86 -3.02 10.75
C PHE A 52 -2.47 -3.45 9.33
N GLU A 53 -1.17 -3.63 9.07
CA GLU A 53 -0.68 -4.08 7.77
C GLU A 53 -1.17 -5.50 7.45
N SER A 54 -1.12 -6.41 8.43
CA SER A 54 -1.62 -7.78 8.29
C SER A 54 -3.11 -7.82 7.96
N TYR A 55 -3.93 -6.94 8.56
CA TYR A 55 -5.36 -6.86 8.29
C TYR A 55 -5.67 -6.60 6.81
N PHE A 56 -4.96 -5.64 6.19
CA PHE A 56 -5.18 -5.28 4.78
C PHE A 56 -4.52 -6.26 3.81
N SER A 57 -3.31 -6.73 4.12
CA SER A 57 -2.59 -7.70 3.29
C SER A 57 -3.34 -9.03 3.18
N ARG A 58 -3.98 -9.51 4.27
CA ARG A 58 -4.81 -10.72 4.24
C ARG A 58 -6.11 -10.55 3.44
N ARG A 59 -6.73 -9.37 3.49
CA ARG A 59 -8.00 -9.10 2.77
C ARG A 59 -7.79 -8.78 1.30
N PHE A 60 -6.69 -8.12 0.96
CA PHE A 60 -6.38 -7.69 -0.40
C PHE A 60 -4.97 -8.15 -0.81
N PRO A 61 -4.74 -9.46 -0.98
CA PRO A 61 -3.41 -10.01 -1.25
C PRO A 61 -2.81 -9.50 -2.57
N LYS A 62 -3.65 -9.11 -3.54
CA LYS A 62 -3.22 -8.55 -4.83
C LYS A 62 -3.02 -7.04 -4.82
N LEU A 63 -3.33 -6.34 -3.72
CA LEU A 63 -3.26 -4.88 -3.68
C LEU A 63 -1.83 -4.37 -3.92
N LEU A 64 -0.86 -4.94 -3.21
CA LEU A 64 0.53 -4.50 -3.30
C LEU A 64 1.09 -4.68 -4.72
N ILE A 65 0.86 -5.83 -5.35
CA ILE A 65 1.36 -6.09 -6.70
C ILE A 65 0.70 -5.19 -7.74
N GLU A 66 -0.61 -4.94 -7.65
CA GLU A 66 -1.31 -4.05 -8.59
C GLU A 66 -0.84 -2.60 -8.44
N VAL A 67 -0.66 -2.13 -7.20
CA VAL A 67 -0.11 -0.79 -6.93
C VAL A 67 1.31 -0.67 -7.45
N TYR A 68 2.15 -1.69 -7.22
CA TYR A 68 3.52 -1.73 -7.71
C TYR A 68 3.59 -1.65 -9.24
N ARG A 69 2.75 -2.42 -9.96
CA ARG A 69 2.67 -2.39 -11.43
C ARG A 69 2.32 -0.99 -11.95
N VAL A 70 1.31 -0.36 -11.36
CA VAL A 70 0.91 1.01 -11.75
C VAL A 70 2.04 2.00 -11.48
N ILE A 71 2.65 1.97 -10.30
CA ILE A 71 3.77 2.86 -9.97
C ILE A 71 4.95 2.64 -10.92
N SER A 72 5.33 1.38 -11.19
CA SER A 72 6.42 1.05 -12.11
C SER A 72 6.16 1.62 -13.50
N SER A 73 4.94 1.43 -14.04
CA SER A 73 4.56 2.02 -15.34
C SER A 73 4.61 3.56 -15.34
N LEU A 74 4.16 4.21 -14.27
CA LEU A 74 4.20 5.67 -14.14
C LEU A 74 5.63 6.20 -14.05
N VAL A 75 6.49 5.53 -13.30
CA VAL A 75 7.90 5.90 -13.17
C VAL A 75 8.61 5.80 -14.52
N SER A 76 8.32 4.78 -15.34
CA SER A 76 8.86 4.68 -16.71
C SER A 76 8.40 5.81 -17.65
N VAL A 77 7.26 6.45 -17.38
CA VAL A 77 6.77 7.60 -18.14
C VAL A 77 7.33 8.92 -17.62
N LEU A 78 7.42 9.07 -16.29
CA LEU A 78 7.85 10.30 -15.62
C LEU A 78 9.36 10.46 -15.59
N LEU A 79 10.09 9.35 -15.58
CA LEU A 79 11.54 9.33 -15.74
C LEU A 79 11.83 8.79 -17.15
N PRO A 80 12.10 9.66 -18.15
CA PRO A 80 12.56 9.17 -19.44
C PRO A 80 13.80 8.30 -19.21
N PRO A 81 14.00 7.23 -20.01
CA PRO A 81 15.18 6.40 -19.88
C PRO A 81 16.39 7.31 -19.93
N LYS A 82 17.21 7.29 -18.87
CA LYS A 82 18.55 7.89 -18.94
C LYS A 82 19.19 7.27 -20.17
N ARG A 83 19.47 8.09 -21.19
CA ARG A 83 20.26 7.65 -22.34
C ARG A 83 21.50 7.01 -21.74
N HIS A 84 21.60 5.69 -21.88
CA HIS A 84 22.82 4.97 -21.56
C HIS A 84 23.88 5.48 -22.54
N SER A 85 24.63 6.51 -22.15
CA SER A 85 26.01 6.60 -22.57
C SER A 85 26.68 5.34 -22.01
N ARG A 86 27.06 4.44 -22.93
CA ARG A 86 27.87 3.26 -22.62
C ARG A 86 29.09 3.70 -21.81
N LEU A 87 29.06 3.44 -20.52
CA LEU A 87 30.26 3.10 -19.77
C LEU A 87 30.01 1.70 -19.23
N GLN A 88 30.78 0.76 -19.75
CA GLN A 88 30.86 -0.60 -19.27
C GLN A 88 31.22 -0.55 -17.78
N CYS A 89 30.29 -0.94 -16.91
CA CYS A 89 30.62 -1.36 -15.57
C CYS A 89 30.02 -2.75 -15.39
N ASN A 90 30.89 -3.69 -15.04
CA ASN A 90 30.66 -5.12 -14.97
C ASN A 90 29.34 -5.47 -14.26
N VAL A 91 28.58 -6.35 -14.91
CA VAL A 91 27.39 -6.97 -14.35
C VAL A 91 27.83 -7.93 -13.24
N MET A 92 27.74 -7.49 -11.98
CA MET A 92 27.58 -8.42 -10.86
C MET A 92 26.08 -8.70 -10.71
N SER A 93 25.70 -9.97 -10.81
CA SER A 93 24.30 -10.41 -10.77
C SER A 93 23.63 -10.08 -9.43
N PRO A 94 22.29 -9.87 -9.37
CA PRO A 94 21.58 -9.59 -8.12
C PRO A 94 21.37 -10.79 -7.20
N LEU A 95 21.94 -11.97 -7.48
CA LEU A 95 21.68 -13.19 -6.69
C LEU A 95 22.34 -13.21 -5.29
N ASN A 96 23.09 -12.19 -4.90
CA ASN A 96 23.83 -12.19 -3.62
C ASN A 96 23.25 -11.31 -2.50
N LEU A 97 21.98 -10.90 -2.56
CA LEU A 97 21.38 -10.09 -1.48
C LEU A 97 20.35 -10.82 -0.59
N PHE A 98 20.34 -12.15 -0.56
CA PHE A 98 19.42 -12.92 0.30
C PHE A 98 20.06 -14.03 1.15
N LEU A 99 21.37 -14.01 1.34
CA LEU A 99 22.04 -14.82 2.36
C LEU A 99 23.11 -13.99 3.07
N SER A 100 22.71 -13.29 4.13
CA SER A 100 23.48 -13.21 5.39
C SER A 100 22.60 -12.69 6.52
#